data_AF-A0A8J5RYY8-F1
#
_entry.id   AF-A0A8J5RYY8-F1
#
_cell.length_a   1.000
_cell.length_b   1.000
_cell.length_c   1.000
_cell.angle_alpha   90.00
_cell.angle_beta   90.00
_cell.angle_gamma   90.00
#
_symmetry.space_group_name_H-M   'P 1'
#
loop_
_entity.id
_entity.type
_entity.pdbx_description
1 polymer ?
#
loop_
_entity_poly.entity_id
_entity_poly.type
_entity_poly.pdbx_seq_one_letter_code
_entity_poly.pdbx_strand_id
1 'polypeptide(L)'
;MLAIKRANCFHKKGHADPCDISSVPYMIIFGVAEIFFSQIPDFDQVSWLSMLAAVMSFTYSTIGLALGIVQVVVRHHEWPCSERRCQGQPHRHQHRRGHPMDKVWRSLQAFGDIAFAYSYSLILIEIQDTIRAPPPSEATVMKRATVVSIAVTTVFYMLCGCMGYAAFGDEAPGNLLTGFGFYEPFWLLDIANAAITVHLVGAYQVFCQPLFAFVEKWAAQRWPDSPYITKEVEVSLSATRRYKMNLFRSTWRTAFVVVTTVVSMLLPFFNDVVGFLGALGFWPLTVYFPVEMYVVQKKVPRWSTRWVCLQMLSLGCLVISIAAAAGSIAGVMSDLKVYRPFKTY
;
A
#
# COMPACT_ATOMS: atom_id res chain seq x y z
N MET A 1 13.07 5.44 5.65
CA MET A 1 14.10 6.24 6.38
C MET A 1 14.33 5.83 7.84
N LEU A 2 13.30 5.67 8.67
CA LEU A 2 13.48 5.25 10.08
C LEU A 2 14.25 3.93 10.20
N ALA A 3 13.86 2.92 9.41
CA ALA A 3 14.50 1.61 9.39
C ALA A 3 16.00 1.68 9.05
N ILE A 4 16.41 2.58 8.14
CA ILE A 4 17.82 2.81 7.77
C ILE A 4 18.62 3.29 8.98
N LYS A 5 18.14 4.34 9.67
CA LYS A 5 18.85 4.84 10.85
C LYS A 5 18.89 3.81 11.97
N ARG A 6 17.82 3.02 12.13
CA ARG A 6 17.75 1.97 13.16
C ARG A 6 18.73 0.83 12.86
N ALA A 7 18.76 0.35 11.62
CA ALA A 7 19.70 -0.68 11.16
C ALA A 7 21.16 -0.22 11.34
N ASN A 8 21.48 1.02 10.94
CA ASN A 8 22.79 1.61 11.15
C ASN A 8 23.15 1.80 12.63
N CYS A 9 22.17 2.08 13.50
CA CYS A 9 22.39 2.16 14.94
C CYS A 9 22.79 0.80 15.52
N PHE A 10 22.04 -0.26 15.19
CA PHE A 10 22.36 -1.62 15.62
C PHE A 10 23.71 -2.10 15.11
N HIS A 11 24.06 -1.76 13.86
CA HIS A 11 25.37 -2.12 13.31
C HIS A 11 26.52 -1.42 14.08
N LYS A 12 26.35 -0.14 14.45
CA LYS A 12 27.40 0.62 15.14
C LYS A 12 27.49 0.34 16.64
N LYS A 13 26.35 0.12 17.30
CA LYS A 13 26.27 0.04 18.77
C LYS A 13 25.99 -1.37 19.29
N GLY A 14 25.71 -2.32 18.40
CA GLY A 14 25.29 -3.67 18.75
C GLY A 14 23.81 -3.75 19.13
N HIS A 15 23.29 -4.98 19.23
CA HIS A 15 21.88 -5.28 19.53
C HIS A 15 21.46 -5.01 20.98
N ALA A 16 22.38 -4.57 21.84
CA ALA A 16 22.12 -4.30 23.25
C ALA A 16 21.59 -2.86 23.50
N ASP A 17 21.79 -1.93 22.57
CA ASP A 17 21.23 -0.57 22.65
C ASP A 17 19.80 -0.58 22.05
N PRO A 18 18.76 -0.05 22.73
CA PRO A 18 17.39 -0.07 22.24
C PRO A 18 17.19 0.76 20.95
N CYS A 19 18.13 1.68 20.65
CA CYS A 19 18.16 2.47 19.41
C CYS A 19 16.82 3.18 19.13
N ASP A 20 16.32 3.90 20.12
CA ASP A 20 15.05 4.63 20.07
C ASP A 20 15.16 5.82 19.12
N ILE A 21 14.42 5.78 18.01
CA ILE A 21 14.42 6.84 17.00
C ILE A 21 12.98 7.24 16.71
N SER A 22 12.70 8.54 16.78
CA SER A 22 11.36 9.05 16.45
C SER A 22 11.07 8.91 14.96
N SER A 23 9.90 8.37 14.63
CA SER A 23 9.37 8.28 13.26
C SER A 23 8.82 9.63 12.76
N VAL A 24 8.39 10.51 13.67
CA VAL A 24 7.66 11.75 13.38
C VAL A 24 8.42 12.69 12.43
N PRO A 25 9.73 12.98 12.63
CA PRO A 25 10.46 13.87 11.72
C PRO A 25 10.49 13.34 10.28
N TYR A 26 10.55 12.01 10.10
CA TYR A 26 10.55 11.40 8.78
C TYR A 26 9.20 11.46 8.09
N MET A 27 8.11 11.32 8.85
CA MET A 27 6.76 11.49 8.34
C MET A 27 6.53 12.94 7.89
N ILE A 28 7.03 13.92 8.64
CA ILE A 28 6.97 15.34 8.25
C ILE A 28 7.78 15.59 6.98
N ILE A 29 9.02 15.09 6.89
CA ILE A 29 9.84 15.23 5.67
C ILE A 29 9.14 14.61 4.46
N PHE A 30 8.54 13.43 4.62
CA PHE A 30 7.75 12.78 3.58
C PHE A 30 6.56 13.65 3.16
N GLY A 31 5.75 14.12 4.11
CA GLY A 31 4.63 15.02 3.84
C GLY A 31 5.04 16.32 3.15
N VAL A 32 6.18 16.91 3.53
CA VAL A 32 6.72 18.09 2.84
C VAL A 32 7.09 17.77 1.39
N ALA A 33 7.73 16.63 1.13
CA ALA A 33 8.02 16.18 -0.23
C ALA A 33 6.72 16.00 -1.04
N GLU A 34 5.70 15.36 -0.45
CA GLU A 34 4.40 15.17 -1.09
C GLU A 34 3.70 16.50 -1.40
N ILE A 35 3.81 17.53 -0.56
CA ILE A 35 3.26 18.87 -0.86
C ILE A 35 3.83 19.39 -2.19
N PHE A 36 5.14 19.25 -2.41
CA PHE A 36 5.79 19.69 -3.65
C PHE A 36 5.36 18.86 -4.86
N PHE A 37 5.41 17.53 -4.76
CA PHE A 37 5.03 16.65 -5.87
C PHE A 37 3.53 16.73 -6.20
N SER A 38 2.68 16.93 -5.20
CA SER A 38 1.24 17.09 -5.39
C SER A 38 0.87 18.38 -6.10
N GLN A 39 1.77 19.34 -6.28
CA GLN A 39 1.49 20.49 -7.15
C GLN A 39 1.48 20.09 -8.63
N ILE A 40 2.08 18.96 -9.04
CA ILE A 40 2.12 18.55 -10.44
C ILE A 40 0.68 18.37 -10.97
N PRO A 41 0.27 19.05 -12.06
CA PRO A 41 -1.13 19.15 -12.46
C PRO A 41 -1.75 17.84 -12.93
N ASP A 42 -1.02 17.06 -13.74
CA ASP A 42 -1.59 15.98 -14.56
C ASP A 42 -0.82 14.65 -14.41
N PHE A 43 -1.52 13.53 -14.61
CA PHE A 43 -1.02 12.17 -14.45
C PHE A 43 0.08 11.80 -15.46
N ASP A 44 0.01 12.35 -16.68
CA ASP A 44 1.02 12.16 -17.74
C ASP A 44 2.38 12.77 -17.36
N GLN A 45 2.36 13.94 -16.69
CA GLN A 45 3.54 14.61 -16.16
C GLN A 45 4.17 13.86 -14.98
N VAL A 46 3.40 12.98 -14.33
CA VAL A 46 3.86 12.09 -13.24
C VAL A 46 4.33 10.73 -13.79
N SER A 47 4.20 10.45 -15.09
CA SER A 47 4.56 9.13 -15.67
C SER A 47 6.00 8.70 -15.39
N TRP A 48 6.97 9.62 -15.40
CA TRP A 48 8.36 9.32 -15.05
C TRP A 48 8.51 8.89 -13.58
N LEU A 49 7.74 9.52 -12.69
CA LEU A 49 7.73 9.20 -11.26
C LEU A 49 7.05 7.85 -11.03
N SER A 50 5.98 7.55 -11.78
CA SER A 50 5.32 6.24 -11.77
C SER A 50 6.26 5.12 -12.27
N MET A 51 7.02 5.36 -13.34
CA MET A 51 8.02 4.39 -13.83
C MET A 51 9.13 4.17 -12.80
N LEU A 52 9.63 5.24 -12.18
CA LEU A 52 10.62 5.15 -11.11
C LEU A 52 10.08 4.34 -9.92
N ALA A 53 8.85 4.61 -9.47
CA ALA A 53 8.23 3.89 -8.37
C ALA A 53 8.05 2.39 -8.68
N ALA A 54 7.70 2.04 -9.93
CA ALA A 54 7.61 0.65 -10.36
C ALA A 54 8.99 -0.06 -10.28
N VAL A 55 10.05 0.56 -10.79
CA VAL A 55 11.42 0.01 -10.70
C VAL A 55 11.84 -0.18 -9.24
N MET A 56 11.56 0.80 -8.38
CA MET A 56 11.84 0.71 -6.96
C MET A 56 11.02 -0.40 -6.28
N SER A 57 9.78 -0.63 -6.72
CA SER A 57 8.93 -1.75 -6.27
C SER A 57 9.58 -3.11 -6.47
N PHE A 58 10.03 -3.35 -7.69
CA PHE A 58 10.73 -4.59 -8.04
C PHE A 58 12.05 -4.72 -7.29
N THR A 59 12.76 -3.61 -7.11
CA THR A 59 14.05 -3.59 -6.40
C THR A 59 13.88 -4.06 -4.96
N TYR A 60 13.03 -3.42 -4.15
CA TYR A 60 12.89 -3.82 -2.74
C TYR A 60 12.24 -5.20 -2.59
N SER A 61 11.30 -5.56 -3.47
CA SER A 61 10.61 -6.86 -3.39
C SER A 61 11.55 -8.02 -3.73
N THR A 62 12.42 -7.83 -4.74
CA THR A 62 13.44 -8.83 -5.10
C THR A 62 14.48 -8.99 -4.00
N ILE A 63 14.92 -7.87 -3.39
CA ILE A 63 15.84 -7.92 -2.25
C ILE A 63 15.19 -8.65 -1.07
N GLY A 64 13.95 -8.30 -0.70
CA GLY A 64 13.24 -8.96 0.40
C GLY A 64 13.02 -10.45 0.15
N LEU A 65 12.68 -10.84 -1.08
CA LEU A 65 12.56 -12.24 -1.47
C LEU A 65 13.90 -12.98 -1.39
N ALA A 66 14.97 -12.40 -1.92
CA ALA A 66 16.30 -13.01 -1.88
C ALA A 66 16.78 -13.22 -0.43
N LEU A 67 16.60 -12.22 0.42
CA LEU A 67 16.90 -12.32 1.85
C LEU A 67 16.05 -13.41 2.52
N GLY A 68 14.76 -13.50 2.20
CA GLY A 68 13.87 -14.57 2.69
C GLY A 68 14.35 -15.97 2.29
N ILE A 69 14.72 -16.15 1.02
CA ILE A 69 15.25 -17.43 0.52
C ILE A 69 16.55 -17.80 1.22
N VAL A 70 17.49 -16.87 1.35
CA VAL A 70 18.76 -17.09 2.06
C VAL A 70 18.49 -17.52 3.50
N GLN A 71 17.57 -16.85 4.18
CA GLN A 71 17.20 -17.18 5.56
C GLN A 71 16.61 -18.59 5.68
N VAL A 72 15.78 -19.02 4.71
CA VAL A 72 15.26 -20.40 4.66
C VAL A 72 16.41 -21.40 4.50
N VAL A 73 17.36 -21.13 3.60
CA VAL A 73 18.50 -22.04 3.34
C VAL A 73 19.40 -22.15 4.57
N VAL A 74 19.75 -21.02 5.20
CA VAL A 74 20.56 -21.00 6.43
C VAL A 74 19.85 -21.78 7.54
N ARG A 75 18.56 -21.54 7.77
CA ARG A 75 17.78 -22.28 8.77
C ARG A 75 17.74 -23.78 8.49
N HIS A 76 17.57 -24.18 7.23
CA HIS A 76 17.54 -25.61 6.87
C HIS A 76 18.90 -26.29 7.12
N HIS A 77 20.01 -25.56 6.98
CA HIS A 77 21.35 -26.08 7.25
C HIS A 77 21.67 -26.15 8.75
N GLU A 78 21.20 -25.16 9.54
CA GLU A 78 21.38 -25.13 11.00
C GLU A 78 20.44 -26.11 11.73
N TRP A 79 19.25 -26.35 11.17
CA TRP A 79 18.25 -27.26 11.74
C TRP A 79 17.52 -28.06 10.64
N PRO A 80 18.01 -29.25 10.28
CA PRO A 80 17.33 -30.12 9.33
C PRO A 80 15.92 -30.45 9.82
N CYS A 81 14.93 -30.20 8.96
CA CYS A 81 13.52 -30.31 9.31
C CYS A 81 13.13 -31.79 9.58
N SER A 82 13.17 -32.24 10.84
CA SER A 82 12.55 -33.52 11.24
C SER A 82 11.02 -33.35 11.29
N GLU A 83 10.26 -34.29 10.74
CA GLU A 83 8.80 -34.26 10.47
C GLU A 83 7.87 -33.67 11.57
N ARG A 84 8.29 -33.61 12.83
CA ARG A 84 7.50 -33.05 13.94
C ARG A 84 7.77 -31.58 14.27
N ARG A 85 8.79 -30.95 13.67
CA ARG A 85 9.28 -29.61 14.09
C ARG A 85 9.05 -28.49 13.07
N CYS A 86 8.62 -28.82 11.86
CA CYS A 86 8.26 -27.83 10.84
C CYS A 86 6.87 -27.20 11.06
N GLN A 87 6.12 -27.63 12.10
CA GLN A 87 4.92 -26.94 12.56
C GLN A 87 5.28 -25.74 13.43
N GLY A 88 5.73 -24.65 12.79
CA GLY A 88 5.64 -23.28 13.30
C GLY A 88 6.02 -23.02 14.78
N GLN A 89 6.91 -23.81 15.39
CA GLN A 89 7.29 -23.61 16.78
C GLN A 89 8.58 -22.77 16.87
N PRO A 90 8.55 -21.60 17.53
CA PRO A 90 9.75 -20.80 17.73
C PRO A 90 10.63 -21.40 18.82
N HIS A 91 11.94 -21.29 18.66
CA HIS A 91 12.90 -21.54 19.73
C HIS A 91 13.19 -20.26 20.52
N ARG A 92 13.14 -20.41 21.85
CA ARG A 92 13.85 -19.70 22.93
C ARG A 92 13.48 -18.28 23.37
N HIS A 93 12.64 -17.52 22.68
CA HIS A 93 11.99 -16.37 23.31
C HIS A 93 10.54 -16.70 23.61
N GLN A 94 10.31 -17.17 24.84
CA GLN A 94 8.99 -17.39 25.42
C GLN A 94 8.29 -16.04 25.71
N HIS A 95 8.22 -15.16 24.72
CA HIS A 95 7.54 -13.89 24.84
C HIS A 95 6.24 -13.93 24.03
N ARG A 96 5.15 -14.17 24.78
CA ARG A 96 3.75 -14.13 24.34
C ARG A 96 3.41 -15.10 23.19
N ARG A 97 3.04 -16.35 23.55
CA ARG A 97 1.95 -17.01 22.82
C ARG A 97 0.74 -16.08 22.95
N GLY A 98 0.41 -15.37 21.88
CA GLY A 98 -0.82 -14.58 21.80
C GLY A 98 -2.03 -15.46 22.11
N HIS A 99 -3.11 -14.86 22.57
CA HIS A 99 -4.35 -15.60 22.80
C HIS A 99 -4.80 -16.21 21.46
N PRO A 100 -5.38 -17.43 21.40
CA PRO A 100 -5.82 -18.03 20.13
C PRO A 100 -6.69 -17.09 19.27
N MET A 101 -7.46 -16.22 19.93
CA MET A 101 -8.27 -15.20 19.28
C MET A 101 -7.44 -14.16 18.51
N ASP A 102 -6.23 -13.82 18.97
CA ASP A 102 -5.33 -12.89 18.28
C ASP A 102 -4.92 -13.46 16.92
N LYS A 103 -4.71 -14.78 16.84
CA LYS A 103 -4.42 -15.48 15.58
C LYS A 103 -5.61 -15.40 14.64
N VAL A 104 -6.83 -15.60 15.15
CA VAL A 104 -8.07 -15.46 14.36
C VAL A 104 -8.23 -14.03 13.83
N TRP A 105 -8.06 -13.01 14.67
CA TRP A 105 -8.19 -11.62 14.24
C TRP A 105 -7.17 -11.23 13.17
N ARG A 106 -5.91 -11.64 13.35
CA ARG A 106 -4.86 -11.43 12.35
C ARG A 106 -5.13 -12.17 11.04
N SER A 107 -5.65 -13.40 11.10
CA SER A 107 -6.07 -14.13 9.90
C SER A 107 -7.22 -13.43 9.16
N LEU A 108 -8.19 -12.87 9.89
CA LEU A 108 -9.27 -12.11 9.29
C LEU A 108 -8.77 -10.81 8.65
N GLN A 109 -7.93 -10.06 9.36
CA GLN A 109 -7.27 -8.86 8.86
C GLN A 109 -6.47 -9.13 7.58
N ALA A 110 -5.77 -10.26 7.49
CA ALA A 110 -4.98 -10.62 6.32
C ALA A 110 -5.82 -10.72 5.03
N PHE A 111 -7.11 -11.08 5.11
CA PHE A 111 -8.00 -11.00 3.94
C PHE A 111 -8.17 -9.56 3.46
N GLY A 112 -8.24 -8.59 4.38
CA GLY A 112 -8.27 -7.17 4.07
C GLY A 112 -6.97 -6.69 3.43
N ASP A 113 -5.82 -7.11 3.96
CA ASP A 113 -4.50 -6.79 3.40
C ASP A 113 -4.36 -7.32 1.97
N ILE A 114 -4.78 -8.57 1.74
CA ILE A 114 -4.82 -9.17 0.39
C ILE A 114 -5.76 -8.37 -0.51
N ALA A 115 -6.96 -8.03 -0.03
CA ALA A 115 -7.95 -7.29 -0.81
C ALA A 115 -7.43 -5.89 -1.21
N PHE A 116 -6.74 -5.20 -0.30
CA PHE A 116 -6.07 -3.94 -0.59
C PHE A 116 -4.96 -4.12 -1.63
N ALA A 117 -4.14 -5.16 -1.50
CA ALA A 117 -2.99 -5.40 -2.36
C ALA A 117 -3.35 -5.63 -3.84
N TYR A 118 -4.59 -6.05 -4.14
CA TYR A 118 -5.14 -6.18 -5.50
C TYR A 118 -6.10 -5.04 -5.90
N SER A 119 -6.22 -4.00 -5.08
CA SER A 119 -7.14 -2.90 -5.33
C SER A 119 -6.54 -1.85 -6.26
N TYR A 120 -6.64 -2.09 -7.58
CA TYR A 120 -6.29 -1.12 -8.62
C TYR A 120 -7.51 -0.52 -9.35
N SER A 121 -8.72 -0.97 -8.98
CA SER A 121 -10.00 -0.51 -9.55
C SER A 121 -10.19 1.00 -9.42
N LEU A 122 -9.65 1.61 -8.36
CA LEU A 122 -9.68 3.05 -8.10
C LEU A 122 -8.95 3.90 -9.15
N ILE A 123 -7.90 3.34 -9.76
CA ILE A 123 -7.06 4.03 -10.75
C ILE A 123 -7.24 3.45 -12.16
N LEU A 124 -8.08 2.41 -12.31
CA LEU A 124 -8.27 1.69 -13.57
C LEU A 124 -8.69 2.62 -14.71
N ILE A 125 -9.62 3.53 -14.45
CA ILE A 125 -10.17 4.45 -15.46
C ILE A 125 -9.10 5.46 -15.92
N GLU A 126 -8.30 5.97 -14.99
CA GLU A 126 -7.19 6.88 -15.31
C GLU A 126 -6.10 6.17 -16.11
N ILE A 127 -5.79 4.91 -15.79
CA ILE A 127 -4.89 4.09 -16.61
C ILE A 127 -5.46 3.90 -18.02
N GLN A 128 -6.77 3.63 -18.13
CA GLN A 128 -7.45 3.47 -19.43
C GLN A 128 -7.35 4.73 -20.29
N ASP A 129 -7.52 5.91 -19.70
CA ASP A 129 -7.47 7.19 -20.40
C ASP A 129 -6.06 7.52 -20.96
N THR A 130 -5.01 6.88 -20.44
CA THR A 130 -3.62 7.07 -20.93
C THR A 130 -3.25 6.23 -22.16
N ILE A 131 -4.13 5.32 -22.61
CA ILE A 131 -3.83 4.42 -23.73
C ILE A 131 -3.80 5.21 -25.05
N ARG A 132 -2.61 5.33 -25.66
CA ARG A 132 -2.42 6.11 -26.91
C ARG A 132 -3.15 5.52 -28.10
N ALA A 133 -3.83 6.39 -28.86
CA ALA A 133 -4.43 6.03 -30.13
C ALA A 133 -3.44 5.99 -31.31
N PRO A 134 -3.65 5.13 -32.33
CA PRO A 134 -4.66 4.07 -32.40
C PRO A 134 -4.07 2.72 -31.96
N PRO A 135 -4.60 2.03 -30.93
CA PRO A 135 -4.15 0.69 -30.57
C PRO A 135 -5.18 -0.35 -31.08
N PRO A 136 -4.96 -1.66 -30.90
CA PRO A 136 -6.10 -2.57 -30.69
C PRO A 136 -7.01 -1.98 -29.59
N SER A 137 -8.32 -2.25 -29.61
CA SER A 137 -9.29 -1.64 -28.68
C SER A 137 -8.78 -1.56 -27.23
N GLU A 138 -9.08 -0.48 -26.50
CA GLU A 138 -8.66 -0.27 -25.10
C GLU A 138 -8.90 -1.51 -24.23
N ALA A 139 -10.04 -2.17 -24.43
CA ALA A 139 -10.39 -3.42 -23.77
C ALA A 139 -9.36 -4.55 -24.00
N THR A 140 -8.80 -4.66 -25.21
CA THR A 140 -7.78 -5.65 -25.55
C THR A 140 -6.45 -5.36 -24.85
N VAL A 141 -6.01 -4.10 -24.88
CA VAL A 141 -4.77 -3.66 -24.23
C VAL A 141 -4.88 -3.86 -22.72
N MET A 142 -5.96 -3.36 -22.12
CA MET A 142 -6.21 -3.49 -20.68
C MET A 142 -6.34 -4.93 -20.24
N LYS A 143 -7.06 -5.78 -21.00
CA LYS A 143 -7.17 -7.20 -20.65
C LYS A 143 -5.78 -7.87 -20.60
N ARG A 144 -4.91 -7.58 -21.57
CA ARG A 144 -3.54 -8.11 -21.57
C ARG A 144 -2.73 -7.55 -20.41
N ALA A 145 -2.79 -6.24 -20.17
CA ALA A 145 -2.07 -5.58 -19.09
C ALA A 145 -2.52 -6.10 -17.70
N THR A 146 -3.82 -6.24 -17.48
CA THR A 146 -4.41 -6.79 -16.26
C THR A 146 -3.97 -8.25 -16.04
N VAL A 147 -4.03 -9.10 -17.07
CA VAL A 147 -3.59 -10.50 -16.93
C VAL A 147 -2.12 -10.59 -16.53
N VAL A 148 -1.25 -9.83 -17.20
CA VAL A 148 0.19 -9.84 -16.90
C VAL A 148 0.47 -9.26 -15.52
N SER A 149 -0.10 -8.10 -15.19
CA SER A 149 0.13 -7.44 -13.90
C SER A 149 -0.36 -8.27 -12.72
N ILE A 150 -1.57 -8.84 -12.78
CA ILE A 150 -2.09 -9.72 -11.72
C ILE A 150 -1.25 -10.98 -11.61
N ALA A 151 -0.82 -11.59 -12.72
CA ALA A 151 0.03 -12.78 -12.68
C ALA A 151 1.38 -12.49 -12.01
N VAL A 152 2.07 -11.43 -12.43
CA VAL A 152 3.36 -11.02 -11.85
C VAL A 152 3.20 -10.68 -10.37
N THR A 153 2.20 -9.89 -10.02
CA THR A 153 1.92 -9.47 -8.64
C THR A 153 1.63 -10.67 -7.75
N THR A 154 0.77 -11.60 -8.21
CA THR A 154 0.46 -12.84 -7.49
C THR A 154 1.72 -13.67 -7.23
N VAL A 155 2.58 -13.84 -8.24
CA VAL A 155 3.84 -14.60 -8.09
C VAL A 155 4.72 -13.95 -7.03
N PHE A 156 4.95 -12.63 -7.10
CA PHE A 156 5.79 -11.94 -6.12
C PHE A 156 5.21 -11.99 -4.70
N TYR A 157 3.90 -11.75 -4.54
CA TYR A 157 3.25 -11.78 -3.23
C TYR A 157 3.25 -13.19 -2.63
N MET A 158 2.96 -14.22 -3.43
CA MET A 158 3.02 -15.60 -2.96
C MET A 158 4.46 -16.00 -2.59
N LEU A 159 5.46 -15.64 -3.40
CA LEU A 159 6.85 -15.92 -3.10
C LEU A 159 7.30 -15.23 -1.81
N CYS A 160 7.01 -13.93 -1.66
CA CYS A 160 7.38 -13.19 -0.44
C CYS A 160 6.64 -13.70 0.80
N GLY A 161 5.35 -14.00 0.69
CA GLY A 161 4.55 -14.55 1.79
C GLY A 161 5.01 -15.94 2.20
N CYS A 162 5.20 -16.85 1.23
CA CYS A 162 5.64 -18.22 1.50
C CYS A 162 7.08 -18.27 2.03
N MET A 163 8.02 -17.53 1.42
CA MET A 163 9.41 -17.51 1.88
C MET A 163 9.54 -16.76 3.21
N GLY A 164 8.79 -15.68 3.43
CA GLY A 164 8.73 -15.00 4.72
C GLY A 164 8.20 -15.91 5.83
N TYR A 165 7.12 -16.65 5.57
CA TYR A 165 6.61 -17.62 6.54
C TYR A 165 7.54 -18.81 6.74
N ALA A 166 8.15 -19.35 5.68
CA ALA A 166 9.16 -20.40 5.82
C ALA A 166 10.39 -19.92 6.61
N ALA A 167 10.77 -18.64 6.44
CA ALA A 167 11.90 -18.03 7.12
C ALA A 167 11.61 -17.70 8.58
N PHE A 168 10.38 -17.37 8.99
CA PHE A 168 10.10 -16.84 10.34
C PHE A 168 8.97 -17.55 11.10
N GLY A 169 8.15 -18.35 10.43
CA GLY A 169 7.01 -19.06 11.02
C GLY A 169 5.96 -18.12 11.60
N ASP A 170 5.40 -18.49 12.75
CA ASP A 170 4.40 -17.68 13.47
C ASP A 170 4.96 -16.32 13.96
N GLU A 171 6.28 -16.11 13.92
CA GLU A 171 6.95 -14.84 14.26
C GLU A 171 7.20 -13.95 13.03
N ALA A 172 6.68 -14.31 11.85
CA ALA A 172 6.83 -13.49 10.65
C ALA A 172 6.31 -12.05 10.89
N PRO A 173 7.16 -11.03 10.69
CA PRO A 173 6.74 -9.65 10.88
C PRO A 173 5.80 -9.23 9.74
N GLY A 174 4.81 -8.40 10.04
CA GLY A 174 3.90 -7.88 9.01
C GLY A 174 4.60 -7.04 7.93
N ASN A 175 5.78 -6.48 8.24
CA ASN A 175 6.68 -5.92 7.24
C ASN A 175 8.05 -6.60 7.32
N LEU A 176 8.35 -7.46 6.36
CA LEU A 176 9.57 -8.28 6.28
C LEU A 176 10.87 -7.46 6.35
N LEU A 177 10.88 -6.27 5.74
CA LEU A 177 12.10 -5.45 5.59
C LEU A 177 12.34 -4.46 6.73
N THR A 178 11.35 -4.27 7.63
CA THR A 178 11.47 -3.33 8.76
C THR A 178 11.26 -4.00 10.12
N GLY A 179 10.56 -5.12 10.19
CA GLY A 179 10.23 -5.84 11.41
C GLY A 179 11.31 -6.82 11.87
N PHE A 180 12.58 -6.47 11.73
CA PHE A 180 13.70 -7.28 12.23
C PHE A 180 13.87 -8.67 11.59
N GLY A 181 13.27 -8.92 10.42
CA GLY A 181 13.44 -10.18 9.70
C GLY A 181 14.88 -10.41 9.23
N PHE A 182 15.59 -9.32 8.89
CA PHE A 182 16.97 -9.39 8.40
C PHE A 182 17.80 -8.31 9.08
N TYR A 183 19.02 -8.66 9.51
CA TYR A 183 19.97 -7.73 10.13
C TYR A 183 21.23 -7.53 9.28
N GLU A 184 21.59 -8.55 8.50
CA GLU A 184 22.70 -8.51 7.56
C GLU A 184 22.29 -9.04 6.18
N PRO A 185 22.91 -8.53 5.10
CA PRO A 185 23.82 -7.38 5.09
C PRO A 185 23.06 -6.04 5.19
N PHE A 186 23.48 -5.17 6.13
CA PHE A 186 22.79 -3.91 6.45
C PHE A 186 22.70 -2.93 5.26
N TRP A 187 23.72 -2.88 4.40
CA TRP A 187 23.74 -2.01 3.22
C TRP A 187 22.65 -2.37 2.21
N LEU A 188 22.34 -3.67 2.08
CA LEU A 188 21.31 -4.16 1.17
C LEU A 188 19.92 -3.84 1.72
N LEU A 189 19.74 -3.92 3.04
CA LEU A 189 18.55 -3.46 3.74
C LEU A 189 18.35 -1.95 3.61
N ASP A 190 19.43 -1.17 3.64
CA ASP A 190 19.37 0.27 3.44
C ASP A 190 18.92 0.62 2.02
N ILE A 191 19.44 -0.08 1.00
CA ILE A 191 18.98 0.06 -0.39
C ILE A 191 17.50 -0.29 -0.51
N ALA A 192 17.05 -1.40 0.07
CA ALA A 192 15.64 -1.81 0.03
C ALA A 192 14.73 -0.77 0.69
N ASN A 193 15.11 -0.26 1.86
CA ASN A 193 14.33 0.76 2.57
C ASN A 193 14.35 2.14 1.89
N ALA A 194 15.43 2.49 1.21
CA ALA A 194 15.50 3.68 0.36
C ALA A 194 14.57 3.52 -0.85
N ALA A 195 14.60 2.36 -1.51
CA ALA A 195 13.70 2.04 -2.62
C ALA A 195 12.23 2.08 -2.20
N ILE A 196 11.86 1.53 -1.02
CA ILE A 196 10.50 1.68 -0.46
C ILE A 196 10.14 3.16 -0.32
N THR A 197 11.04 3.98 0.22
CA THR A 197 10.76 5.41 0.41
C THR A 197 10.46 6.10 -0.93
N VAL A 198 11.28 5.86 -1.97
CA VAL A 198 11.07 6.43 -3.31
C VAL A 198 9.80 5.89 -3.97
N HIS A 199 9.54 4.58 -3.83
CA HIS A 199 8.31 3.96 -4.32
C HIS A 199 7.07 4.64 -3.72
N LEU A 200 7.05 4.84 -2.41
CA LEU A 200 5.90 5.42 -1.70
C LEU A 200 5.61 6.85 -2.15
N VAL A 201 6.63 7.64 -2.52
CA VAL A 201 6.42 8.97 -3.10
C VAL A 201 5.64 8.88 -4.41
N GLY A 202 6.06 8.01 -5.33
CA GLY A 202 5.34 7.86 -6.60
C GLY A 202 3.96 7.23 -6.43
N ALA A 203 3.82 6.24 -5.55
CA ALA A 203 2.54 5.61 -5.24
C ALA A 203 1.53 6.63 -4.69
N TYR A 204 1.95 7.48 -3.74
CA TYR A 204 1.10 8.54 -3.19
C TYR A 204 0.53 9.43 -4.29
N GLN A 205 1.38 9.87 -5.22
CA GLN A 205 0.96 10.71 -6.35
C GLN A 205 -0.03 9.97 -7.26
N VAL A 206 0.25 8.72 -7.65
CA VAL A 206 -0.65 7.93 -8.51
C VAL A 206 -2.06 7.80 -7.91
N PHE A 207 -2.17 7.62 -6.60
CA PHE A 207 -3.46 7.50 -5.92
C PHE A 207 -4.15 8.84 -5.61
N CYS A 208 -3.40 9.92 -5.39
CA CYS A 208 -3.97 11.22 -5.02
C CYS A 208 -4.41 12.05 -6.23
N GLN A 209 -3.75 11.91 -7.39
CA GLN A 209 -4.09 12.69 -8.59
C GLN A 209 -5.55 12.55 -9.04
N PRO A 210 -6.18 11.36 -9.06
CA PRO A 210 -7.58 11.21 -9.46
C PRO A 210 -8.54 11.92 -8.48
N LEU A 211 -8.25 11.82 -7.18
CA LEU A 211 -8.99 12.55 -6.15
C LEU A 211 -8.86 14.07 -6.37
N PHE A 212 -7.65 14.52 -6.73
CA PHE A 212 -7.40 15.93 -6.95
C PHE A 212 -8.14 16.47 -8.16
N ALA A 213 -8.06 15.76 -9.28
CA ALA A 213 -8.81 16.09 -10.49
C ALA A 213 -10.33 16.13 -10.21
N PHE A 214 -10.86 15.17 -9.45
CA PHE A 214 -12.27 15.13 -9.09
C PHE A 214 -12.72 16.37 -8.29
N VAL A 215 -12.02 16.70 -7.20
CA VAL A 215 -12.35 17.84 -6.32
C VAL A 215 -12.22 19.17 -7.07
N GLU A 216 -11.16 19.33 -7.86
CA GLU A 216 -10.91 20.55 -8.63
C GLU A 216 -11.93 20.76 -9.74
N LYS A 217 -12.28 19.71 -10.49
CA LYS A 217 -13.31 19.77 -11.52
C LYS A 217 -14.68 20.09 -10.92
N TRP A 218 -15.02 19.45 -9.80
CA TRP A 218 -16.27 19.73 -9.10
C TRP A 218 -16.33 21.17 -8.59
N ALA A 219 -15.25 21.67 -7.97
CA ALA A 219 -15.19 23.04 -7.48
C ALA A 219 -15.31 24.07 -8.62
N ALA A 220 -14.62 23.84 -9.74
CA ALA A 220 -14.70 24.70 -10.92
C ALA A 220 -16.10 24.74 -11.53
N GLN A 221 -16.82 23.62 -11.55
CA GLN A 221 -18.20 23.55 -12.02
C GLN A 221 -19.19 24.22 -11.05
N ARG A 222 -18.94 24.10 -9.74
CA ARG A 222 -19.84 24.61 -8.70
C ARG A 222 -19.71 26.12 -8.48
N TRP A 223 -18.53 26.68 -8.73
CA TRP A 223 -18.20 28.10 -8.54
C TRP A 223 -17.38 28.67 -9.71
N PRO A 224 -17.96 28.74 -10.91
CA PRO A 224 -17.25 29.18 -12.11
C PRO A 224 -16.78 30.64 -12.04
N ASP A 225 -17.54 31.50 -11.36
CA ASP A 225 -17.25 32.94 -11.26
C ASP A 225 -16.20 33.29 -10.20
N SER A 226 -15.75 32.32 -9.39
CA SER A 226 -14.79 32.58 -8.32
C SER A 226 -13.36 32.65 -8.88
N PRO A 227 -12.70 33.83 -8.86
CA PRO A 227 -11.34 33.96 -9.35
C PRO A 227 -10.34 33.15 -8.51
N TYR A 228 -10.68 32.77 -7.28
CA TYR A 228 -9.83 31.89 -6.49
C TYR A 228 -9.76 30.45 -7.05
N ILE A 229 -10.87 29.98 -7.63
CA ILE A 229 -11.05 28.61 -8.11
C ILE A 229 -10.71 28.49 -9.59
N THR A 230 -11.06 29.48 -10.41
CA THR A 230 -10.92 29.36 -11.88
C THR A 230 -9.72 30.11 -12.45
N LYS A 231 -9.14 31.08 -11.73
CA LYS A 231 -8.01 31.86 -12.25
C LYS A 231 -6.71 31.05 -12.19
N GLU A 232 -6.05 30.93 -13.34
CA GLU A 232 -4.67 30.47 -13.43
C GLU A 232 -3.72 31.68 -13.38
N VAL A 233 -2.76 31.65 -12.47
CA VAL A 233 -1.68 32.62 -12.33
C VAL A 233 -0.41 32.01 -12.88
N GLU A 234 0.18 32.61 -13.91
CA GLU A 234 1.46 32.16 -14.44
C GLU A 234 2.61 32.67 -13.55
N VAL A 235 3.35 31.74 -12.96
CA VAL A 235 4.58 32.04 -12.21
C VAL A 235 5.76 31.61 -13.07
N SER A 236 6.65 32.55 -13.39
CA SER A 236 7.89 32.24 -14.11
C SER A 236 8.90 31.60 -13.14
N LEU A 237 9.14 30.29 -13.27
CA LEU A 237 10.16 29.59 -12.50
C LEU A 237 11.57 29.83 -13.07
N SER A 238 11.67 30.06 -14.38
CA SER A 238 12.90 30.36 -15.10
C SER A 238 12.57 31.15 -16.38
N ALA A 239 13.59 31.70 -17.05
CA ALA A 239 13.44 32.47 -18.30
C ALA A 239 12.65 31.71 -19.40
N THR A 240 12.62 30.38 -19.35
CA THR A 240 11.95 29.52 -20.34
C THR A 240 10.79 28.69 -19.79
N ARG A 241 10.59 28.61 -18.46
CA ARG A 241 9.55 27.77 -17.86
C ARG A 241 8.55 28.62 -17.08
N ARG A 242 7.33 28.70 -17.62
CA ARG A 242 6.16 29.27 -16.94
C ARG A 242 5.35 28.13 -16.34
N TYR A 243 4.97 28.29 -15.08
CA TYR A 243 4.17 27.32 -14.35
C TYR A 243 2.82 27.94 -14.00
N LYS A 244 1.74 27.32 -14.47
CA LYS A 244 0.37 27.77 -14.22
C LYS A 244 -0.04 27.33 -12.83
N MET A 245 -0.13 28.26 -11.90
CA MET A 245 -0.60 28.03 -10.53
C MET A 245 -2.06 28.40 -10.39
N ASN A 246 -2.83 27.57 -9.71
CA ASN A 246 -4.19 27.89 -9.29
C ASN A 246 -4.20 27.96 -7.76
N LEU A 247 -4.76 29.03 -7.19
CA LEU A 247 -4.70 29.27 -5.74
C LEU A 247 -5.50 28.22 -4.96
N PHE A 248 -6.70 27.88 -5.43
CA PHE A 248 -7.50 26.80 -4.85
C PHE A 248 -6.77 25.46 -4.92
N ARG A 249 -6.21 25.10 -6.08
CA ARG A 249 -5.41 23.88 -6.25
C ARG A 249 -4.28 23.80 -5.23
N SER A 250 -3.50 24.87 -5.09
CA SER A 250 -2.34 24.87 -4.22
C SER A 250 -2.71 24.76 -2.75
N THR A 251 -3.70 25.53 -2.29
CA THR A 251 -4.15 25.52 -0.90
C THR A 251 -4.80 24.20 -0.51
N TRP A 252 -5.75 23.69 -1.31
CA TRP A 252 -6.50 22.49 -0.93
C TRP A 252 -5.62 21.24 -1.00
N ARG A 253 -4.77 21.07 -2.04
CA ARG A 253 -3.84 19.93 -2.12
C ARG A 253 -2.86 19.95 -0.95
N THR A 254 -2.35 21.13 -0.58
CA THR A 254 -1.49 21.27 0.61
C THR A 254 -2.23 20.91 1.89
N ALA A 255 -3.45 21.41 2.08
CA ALA A 255 -4.28 21.07 3.24
C ALA A 255 -4.55 19.57 3.32
N PHE A 256 -4.86 18.93 2.19
CA PHE A 256 -5.04 17.49 2.10
C PHE A 256 -3.80 16.72 2.55
N VAL A 257 -2.63 17.04 2.01
CA VAL A 257 -1.36 16.39 2.40
C VAL A 257 -1.04 16.61 3.88
N VAL A 258 -1.27 17.81 4.41
CA VAL A 258 -1.07 18.10 5.84
C VAL A 258 -1.99 17.22 6.69
N VAL A 259 -3.28 17.14 6.35
CA VAL A 259 -4.25 16.31 7.07
C VAL A 259 -3.86 14.83 7.03
N THR A 260 -3.53 14.28 5.85
CA THR A 260 -3.15 12.86 5.73
C THR A 260 -1.84 12.56 6.47
N THR A 261 -0.89 13.50 6.48
CA THR A 261 0.35 13.36 7.25
C THR A 261 0.07 13.36 8.75
N VAL A 262 -0.78 14.26 9.26
CA VAL A 262 -1.18 14.30 10.67
C VAL A 262 -1.91 13.02 11.08
N VAL A 263 -2.85 12.53 10.27
CA VAL A 263 -3.53 11.25 10.53
C VAL A 263 -2.52 10.10 10.59
N SER A 264 -1.54 10.07 9.68
CA SER A 264 -0.48 9.05 9.66
C SER A 264 0.42 9.10 10.90
N MET A 265 0.65 10.29 11.47
CA MET A 265 1.37 10.44 12.74
C MET A 265 0.57 9.95 13.95
N LEU A 266 -0.77 10.05 13.90
CA LEU A 266 -1.66 9.64 14.99
C LEU A 266 -1.95 8.13 14.98
N LEU A 267 -1.97 7.50 13.80
CA LEU A 267 -2.34 6.10 13.61
C LEU A 267 -1.28 5.35 12.76
N PRO A 268 -0.06 5.11 13.27
CA PRO A 268 1.02 4.47 12.52
C PRO A 268 0.88 2.92 12.44
N PHE A 269 -0.35 2.40 12.40
CA PHE A 269 -0.64 0.96 12.37
C PHE A 269 -0.83 0.48 10.93
N PHE A 270 0.28 0.25 10.22
CA PHE A 270 0.26 0.03 8.78
C PHE A 270 -0.69 -1.11 8.35
N ASN A 271 -0.53 -2.32 8.88
CA ASN A 271 -1.35 -3.46 8.47
C ASN A 271 -2.81 -3.32 8.91
N ASP A 272 -3.08 -2.74 10.09
CA ASP A 272 -4.46 -2.61 10.55
C ASP A 272 -5.22 -1.58 9.70
N VAL A 273 -4.57 -0.47 9.35
CA VAL A 273 -5.15 0.56 8.47
C VAL A 273 -5.33 0.02 7.06
N VAL A 274 -4.32 -0.66 6.50
CA VAL A 274 -4.39 -1.24 5.15
C VAL A 274 -5.46 -2.32 5.07
N GLY A 275 -5.51 -3.24 6.04
CA GLY A 275 -6.54 -4.27 6.12
C GLY A 275 -7.95 -3.69 6.20
N PHE A 276 -8.13 -2.63 6.98
CA PHE A 276 -9.40 -1.94 7.10
C PHE A 276 -9.81 -1.23 5.80
N LEU A 277 -8.90 -0.48 5.17
CA LEU A 277 -9.14 0.19 3.89
C LEU A 277 -9.43 -0.83 2.77
N GLY A 278 -8.71 -1.95 2.75
CA GLY A 278 -8.96 -3.07 1.85
C GLY A 278 -10.36 -3.62 2.02
N ALA A 279 -10.78 -3.90 3.26
CA ALA A 279 -12.12 -4.38 3.57
C ALA A 279 -13.23 -3.40 3.13
N LEU A 280 -13.04 -2.10 3.36
CA LEU A 280 -14.02 -1.08 2.97
C LEU A 280 -14.10 -0.86 1.46
N GLY A 281 -12.97 -0.86 0.76
CA GLY A 281 -12.93 -0.58 -0.68
C GLY A 281 -13.28 -1.80 -1.53
N PHE A 282 -12.89 -3.00 -1.12
CA PHE A 282 -12.95 -4.20 -1.95
C PHE A 282 -14.36 -4.59 -2.38
N TRP A 283 -15.28 -4.82 -1.44
CA TRP A 283 -16.62 -5.24 -1.80
C TRP A 283 -17.37 -4.19 -2.65
N PRO A 284 -17.53 -2.93 -2.23
CA PRO A 284 -18.38 -2.00 -2.98
C PRO A 284 -17.79 -1.65 -4.35
N LEU A 285 -16.47 -1.43 -4.44
CA LEU A 285 -15.84 -0.88 -5.65
C LEU A 285 -15.27 -1.95 -6.58
N THR A 286 -14.75 -3.06 -6.05
CA THR A 286 -14.09 -4.09 -6.86
C THR A 286 -15.02 -5.26 -7.19
N VAL A 287 -16.05 -5.51 -6.37
CA VAL A 287 -16.96 -6.65 -6.56
C VAL A 287 -18.37 -6.19 -6.91
N TYR A 288 -19.08 -5.57 -5.98
CA TYR A 288 -20.50 -5.23 -6.10
C TYR A 288 -20.77 -4.33 -7.30
N PHE A 289 -20.11 -3.18 -7.39
CA PHE A 289 -20.37 -2.22 -8.45
C PHE A 289 -20.09 -2.79 -9.86
N PRO A 290 -18.95 -3.45 -10.13
CA PRO A 290 -18.71 -4.11 -11.41
C PRO A 290 -19.70 -5.25 -11.72
N VAL A 291 -20.10 -6.05 -10.73
CA VAL A 291 -21.08 -7.12 -10.90
C VAL A 291 -22.45 -6.57 -11.29
N GLU A 292 -22.94 -5.56 -10.59
CA GLU A 292 -24.23 -4.92 -10.91
C GLU A 292 -24.17 -4.23 -12.28
N MET A 293 -23.08 -3.53 -12.58
CA MET A 293 -22.85 -2.95 -13.90
C MET A 293 -22.90 -4.02 -14.99
N TYR A 294 -22.26 -5.18 -14.79
CA TYR A 294 -22.30 -6.30 -15.74
C TYR A 294 -23.72 -6.85 -15.93
N VAL A 295 -24.46 -7.06 -14.84
CA VAL A 295 -25.85 -7.57 -14.88
C VAL A 295 -26.75 -6.63 -15.69
N VAL A 296 -26.65 -5.32 -15.47
CA VAL A 296 -27.43 -4.30 -16.18
C VAL A 296 -27.01 -4.22 -17.65
N GLN A 297 -25.70 -4.08 -17.94
CA GLN A 297 -25.20 -3.89 -19.29
C GLN A 297 -25.37 -5.12 -20.18
N LYS A 298 -25.25 -6.34 -19.62
CA LYS A 298 -25.47 -7.59 -20.35
C LYS A 298 -26.90 -8.12 -20.25
N LYS A 299 -27.80 -7.38 -19.59
CA LYS A 299 -29.22 -7.76 -19.40
C LYS A 299 -29.36 -9.20 -18.90
N VAL A 300 -28.55 -9.58 -17.91
CA VAL A 300 -28.55 -10.95 -17.37
C VAL A 300 -29.92 -11.23 -16.73
N PRO A 301 -30.65 -12.29 -17.14
CA PRO A 301 -31.96 -12.57 -16.57
C PRO A 301 -31.87 -12.86 -15.07
N ARG A 302 -32.73 -12.21 -14.28
CA ARG A 302 -32.85 -12.48 -12.85
C ARG A 302 -33.13 -13.98 -12.63
N TRP A 303 -32.54 -14.55 -11.60
CA TRP A 303 -32.64 -15.97 -11.26
C TRP A 303 -32.05 -16.96 -12.28
N SER A 304 -31.44 -16.49 -13.36
CA SER A 304 -30.59 -17.37 -14.18
C SER A 304 -29.41 -17.88 -13.35
N THR A 305 -28.87 -19.05 -13.72
CA THR A 305 -27.68 -19.61 -13.05
C THR A 305 -26.53 -18.61 -12.97
N ARG A 306 -26.30 -17.85 -14.05
CA ARG A 306 -25.26 -16.81 -14.09
C ARG A 306 -25.53 -15.70 -13.09
N TRP A 307 -26.78 -15.21 -13.01
CA TRP A 307 -27.16 -14.18 -12.05
C TRP A 307 -26.98 -14.67 -10.61
N VAL A 308 -27.44 -15.88 -10.30
CA VAL A 308 -27.28 -16.48 -8.96
C VAL A 308 -25.80 -16.63 -8.60
N CYS A 309 -24.96 -17.13 -9.51
CA CYS A 309 -23.50 -17.22 -9.26
C CYS A 309 -22.86 -15.86 -8.97
N LEU A 310 -23.22 -14.82 -9.74
CA LEU A 310 -22.70 -13.47 -9.54
C LEU A 310 -23.14 -12.86 -8.20
N GLN A 311 -24.40 -13.07 -7.81
CA GLN A 311 -24.90 -12.60 -6.52
C GLN A 311 -24.29 -13.36 -5.33
N MET A 312 -24.12 -14.67 -5.46
CA MET A 312 -23.44 -15.48 -4.45
C MET A 312 -21.97 -15.08 -4.28
N LEU A 313 -21.27 -14.78 -5.38
CA LEU A 313 -19.91 -14.24 -5.34
C LEU A 313 -19.89 -12.90 -4.60
N SER A 314 -20.78 -11.97 -4.96
CA SER A 314 -20.88 -10.66 -4.31
C SER A 314 -21.17 -10.78 -2.81
N LEU A 315 -22.11 -11.63 -2.42
CA LEU A 315 -22.45 -11.89 -1.02
C LEU A 315 -21.29 -12.54 -0.26
N GLY A 316 -20.59 -13.50 -0.88
CA GLY A 316 -19.39 -14.12 -0.28
C GLY A 316 -18.29 -13.09 -0.02
N CYS A 317 -18.01 -12.23 -1.00
CA CYS A 317 -17.04 -11.15 -0.84
C CYS A 317 -17.48 -10.11 0.20
N LEU A 318 -18.78 -9.85 0.35
CA LEU A 318 -19.31 -8.99 1.42
C LEU A 318 -18.99 -9.58 2.80
N VAL A 319 -19.27 -10.87 3.00
CA VAL A 319 -18.99 -11.56 4.27
C VAL A 319 -17.50 -11.51 4.60
N ILE A 320 -16.63 -11.79 3.61
CA ILE A 320 -15.18 -11.70 3.79
C ILE A 320 -14.77 -10.27 4.17
N SER A 321 -15.33 -9.26 3.52
CA SER A 321 -15.02 -7.85 3.79
C SER A 321 -15.44 -7.44 5.21
N ILE A 322 -16.64 -7.87 5.66
CA ILE A 322 -17.10 -7.61 7.03
C ILE A 322 -16.17 -8.28 8.05
N ALA A 323 -15.78 -9.53 7.81
CA ALA A 323 -14.88 -10.25 8.69
C ALA A 323 -13.48 -9.60 8.74
N ALA A 324 -12.95 -9.16 7.60
CA ALA A 324 -11.68 -8.45 7.49
C ALA A 324 -11.71 -7.09 8.21
N ALA A 325 -12.81 -6.34 8.08
CA ALA A 325 -13.00 -5.10 8.81
C ALA A 325 -13.01 -5.35 10.33
N ALA A 326 -13.71 -6.38 10.79
CA ALA A 326 -13.72 -6.75 12.21
C ALA A 326 -12.33 -7.12 12.74
N GLY A 327 -11.56 -7.92 11.99
CA GLY A 327 -10.17 -8.26 12.34
C GLY A 327 -9.27 -7.03 12.42
N SER A 328 -9.38 -6.13 11.45
CA SER A 328 -8.58 -4.89 11.40
C SER A 328 -8.93 -3.94 12.55
N ILE A 329 -10.22 -3.77 12.87
CA ILE A 329 -10.67 -2.97 14.02
C ILE A 329 -10.12 -3.56 15.33
N ALA A 330 -10.18 -4.89 15.49
CA ALA A 330 -9.62 -5.55 16.67
C ALA A 330 -8.10 -5.31 16.79
N GLY A 331 -7.37 -5.32 15.66
CA GLY A 331 -5.96 -4.95 15.57
C GLY A 331 -5.71 -3.52 16.06
N VAL A 332 -6.37 -2.52 15.44
CA VAL A 332 -6.25 -1.10 15.83
C VAL A 332 -6.55 -0.91 17.32
N MET A 333 -7.62 -1.52 17.83
CA MET A 333 -8.00 -1.40 19.24
C MET A 333 -6.97 -2.03 20.19
N SER A 334 -6.30 -3.10 19.78
CA SER A 334 -5.22 -3.72 20.54
C SER A 334 -4.00 -2.80 20.59
N ASP A 335 -3.61 -2.24 19.44
CA ASP A 335 -2.42 -1.43 19.31
C ASP A 335 -2.58 -0.05 19.99
N LEU A 336 -3.76 0.55 19.92
CA LEU A 336 -4.11 1.80 20.62
C LEU A 336 -4.00 1.70 22.14
N LYS A 337 -4.12 0.51 22.74
CA LYS A 337 -3.95 0.36 24.21
C LYS A 337 -2.52 0.60 24.65
N VAL A 338 -1.55 0.35 23.77
CA VAL A 338 -0.12 0.43 24.06
C VAL A 338 0.48 1.72 23.49
N TYR A 339 -0.04 2.18 22.35
CA TYR A 339 0.45 3.34 21.64
C TYR A 339 0.18 4.65 22.38
N ARG A 340 1.24 5.44 22.61
CA ARG A 340 1.14 6.83 23.06
C ARG A 340 1.59 7.74 21.93
N PRO A 341 0.70 8.58 21.37
CA PRO A 341 1.06 9.50 20.30
C PRO A 341 2.27 10.37 20.66
N PHE A 342 3.16 10.56 19.67
CA PHE A 342 4.33 11.45 19.75
C PHE A 342 5.39 11.09 20.80
N LYS A 343 5.35 9.89 21.40
CA LYS A 343 6.43 9.37 22.24
C LYS A 343 7.40 8.49 21.43
N THR A 344 8.69 8.61 21.72
CA THR A 344 9.74 7.68 21.27
C THR A 344 9.74 6.44 22.16
N TYR A 345 9.92 5.27 21.53
CA TYR A 345 10.05 3.97 22.17
C TYR A 345 11.21 3.19 21.57
#